data_AF-A0A374UUK1-F1
#
_entry.id   AF-A0A374UUK1-F1
#
_cell.length_a   1.000
_cell.length_b   1.000
_cell.length_c   1.000
_cell.angle_alpha   90.00
_cell.angle_beta   90.00
_cell.angle_gamma   90.00
#
_symmetry.space_group_name_H-M   'P 1'
#
loop_
_entity.id
_entity.type
_entity.pdbx_description
1 polymer ?
#
loop_
_entity_poly.entity_id
_entity_poly.type
_entity_poly.pdbx_seq_one_letter_code
_entity_poly.pdbx_strand_id
1 'polypeptide(L)'
;MKKVVFAFGMLCLFLMTQSACSGKSAKAEQITEQLAGESAASQNELLDKILGLIEDGTDKVKDCSDPKKAFTIMAETSKAIDKACEDAGTSLPAWKKTLSDDDLKRYEDATAKFQQTVKK
;
A
#
# COMPACT_ATOMS: atom_id res chain seq x y z
N MET A 1 -20.55 -16.40 -43.99
CA MET A 1 -19.49 -15.49 -44.47
C MET A 1 -18.40 -15.39 -43.42
N LYS A 2 -17.16 -15.70 -43.83
CA LYS A 2 -15.83 -15.16 -43.43
C LYS A 2 -15.54 -14.88 -41.93
N LYS A 3 -14.67 -15.67 -41.28
CA LYS A 3 -13.18 -15.66 -41.24
C LYS A 3 -12.62 -14.66 -40.19
N VAL A 4 -12.07 -15.18 -39.08
CA VAL A 4 -10.63 -15.24 -38.71
C VAL A 4 -10.01 -13.90 -38.26
N VAL A 5 -9.70 -13.85 -36.95
CA VAL A 5 -8.48 -13.32 -36.27
C VAL A 5 -7.50 -12.51 -37.13
N PHE A 6 -7.14 -11.28 -36.70
CA PHE A 6 -5.72 -10.86 -36.66
C PHE A 6 -5.50 -9.56 -35.86
N ALA A 7 -4.41 -9.55 -35.11
CA ALA A 7 -3.86 -8.43 -34.35
C ALA A 7 -3.21 -7.36 -35.26
N PHE A 8 -2.52 -6.39 -34.64
CA PHE A 8 -1.75 -5.27 -35.22
C PHE A 8 -2.59 -4.05 -35.64
N GLY A 9 -2.20 -2.81 -35.37
CA GLY A 9 -0.96 -2.26 -34.83
C GLY A 9 -1.21 -0.75 -34.65
N MET A 10 -0.72 -0.16 -33.59
CA MET A 10 0.49 0.66 -33.69
C MET A 10 0.35 1.78 -34.73
N LEU A 11 -0.24 2.93 -34.36
CA LEU A 11 0.17 4.21 -34.95
C LEU A 11 -0.39 5.44 -34.19
N CYS A 12 0.07 5.67 -32.97
CA CYS A 12 0.32 7.04 -32.53
C CYS A 12 1.80 7.11 -32.16
N LEU A 13 2.62 6.95 -33.21
CA LEU A 13 4.02 7.35 -33.28
C LEU A 13 4.13 8.76 -32.68
N PHE A 14 4.81 8.92 -31.56
CA PHE A 14 6.17 9.47 -31.54
C PHE A 14 6.46 10.37 -32.74
N LEU A 15 6.15 11.65 -32.63
CA LEU A 15 6.72 12.82 -33.33
C LEU A 15 6.10 14.02 -32.59
N MET A 16 6.79 14.70 -31.68
CA MET A 16 7.82 15.68 -32.02
C MET A 16 8.88 15.74 -30.91
N THR A 17 10.08 15.26 -31.23
CA THR A 17 11.31 15.71 -30.57
C THR A 17 11.87 16.90 -31.36
N GLN A 18 12.51 17.80 -30.62
CA GLN A 18 13.33 18.94 -31.04
C GLN A 18 12.62 20.30 -31.07
N SER A 19 12.74 21.02 -29.95
CA SER A 19 13.15 22.41 -30.02
C SER A 19 14.53 22.53 -29.38
N ALA A 20 15.53 22.77 -30.23
CA ALA A 20 16.80 23.32 -29.79
C ALA A 20 16.53 24.79 -29.41
N CYS A 21 16.62 25.12 -28.12
CA CYS A 21 16.85 26.47 -27.66
C CYS A 21 18.16 26.48 -26.88
N SER A 22 19.20 26.98 -27.56
CA SER A 22 20.37 27.57 -26.92
C SER A 22 19.88 28.62 -25.91
N GLY A 23 20.17 28.41 -24.62
CA GLY A 23 19.70 29.31 -23.57
C GLY A 23 19.89 28.71 -22.19
N LYS A 24 21.01 29.05 -21.57
CA LYS A 24 21.37 28.77 -20.18
C LYS A 24 20.20 28.94 -19.20
N SER A 25 19.76 27.85 -18.54
CA SER A 25 19.30 27.86 -17.15
C SER A 25 19.08 26.44 -16.64
N ALA A 26 19.91 26.03 -15.68
CA ALA A 26 19.74 24.80 -14.93
C ALA A 26 18.63 24.99 -13.89
N LYS A 27 17.40 24.52 -14.16
CA LYS A 27 16.38 24.28 -13.13
C LYS A 27 15.18 23.49 -13.68
N ALA A 28 15.36 22.21 -14.00
CA ALA A 28 14.24 21.35 -14.40
C ALA A 28 14.41 19.86 -14.02
N GLU A 29 15.19 19.54 -12.98
CA GLU A 29 15.28 18.16 -12.46
C GLU A 29 14.64 17.96 -11.08
N GLN A 30 14.26 19.03 -10.35
CA GLN A 30 13.82 18.90 -8.95
C GLN A 30 12.35 18.48 -8.73
N ILE A 31 11.50 18.41 -9.76
CA ILE A 31 10.06 18.18 -9.54
C ILE A 31 9.71 16.68 -9.53
N THR A 32 10.52 15.82 -10.14
CA THR A 32 10.24 14.37 -10.21
C THR A 32 10.66 13.62 -8.94
N GLU A 33 11.68 14.08 -8.21
CA GLU A 33 12.13 13.43 -6.96
C GLU A 33 11.26 13.77 -5.73
N GLN A 34 10.62 14.94 -5.68
CA GLN A 34 9.80 15.34 -4.52
C GLN A 34 8.49 14.53 -4.39
N LEU A 35 7.83 14.23 -5.52
CA LEU A 35 6.57 13.46 -5.53
C LEU A 35 6.76 11.98 -5.17
N ALA A 36 7.91 11.38 -5.51
CA ALA A 36 8.23 10.01 -5.12
C ALA A 36 8.60 9.93 -3.61
N GLY A 37 9.27 10.95 -3.08
CA GLY A 37 9.64 11.03 -1.66
C GLY A 37 8.45 11.19 -0.70
N GLU A 38 7.47 12.05 -1.02
CA GLU A 38 6.25 12.21 -0.21
C GLU A 38 5.36 10.95 -0.24
N SER A 39 5.29 10.27 -1.38
CA SER A 39 4.58 8.99 -1.55
C SER A 39 5.23 7.85 -0.75
N ALA A 40 6.56 7.77 -0.72
CA ALA A 40 7.26 6.75 0.04
C ALA A 40 7.19 7.01 1.56
N ALA A 41 7.33 8.28 1.99
CA ALA A 41 7.22 8.65 3.40
C ALA A 41 5.83 8.36 3.97
N SER A 42 4.77 8.74 3.25
CA SER A 42 3.38 8.47 3.66
C SER A 42 3.03 6.98 3.66
N GLN A 43 3.60 6.18 2.77
CA GLN A 43 3.43 4.72 2.78
C GLN A 43 4.12 4.07 3.98
N ASN A 44 5.33 4.51 4.33
CA ASN A 44 6.05 4.03 5.50
C ASN A 44 5.31 4.39 6.79
N GLU A 45 4.78 5.62 6.90
CA GLU A 45 3.97 6.04 8.05
C GLU A 45 2.67 5.22 8.19
N LEU A 46 1.99 4.93 7.08
CA LEU A 46 0.78 4.09 7.11
C LEU A 46 1.10 2.64 7.49
N LEU A 47 2.21 2.09 7.00
CA LEU A 47 2.68 0.76 7.38
C LEU A 47 2.94 0.67 8.88
N ASP A 48 3.74 1.58 9.43
CA ASP A 48 4.08 1.57 10.85
C ASP A 48 2.82 1.74 11.72
N LYS A 49 1.88 2.59 11.29
CA LYS A 49 0.58 2.74 11.97
C LYS A 49 -0.23 1.44 11.96
N ILE A 50 -0.33 0.75 10.83
CA ILE A 50 -1.06 -0.52 10.71
C ILE A 50 -0.39 -1.62 11.54
N LEU A 51 0.95 -1.71 11.49
CA LEU A 51 1.71 -2.66 12.32
C LEU A 51 1.48 -2.40 13.81
N GLY A 52 1.48 -1.14 14.24
CA GLY A 52 1.17 -0.77 15.62
C GLY A 52 -0.24 -1.16 16.06
N LEU A 53 -1.25 -1.02 15.19
CA LEU A 53 -2.62 -1.48 15.47
C LEU A 53 -2.69 -3.00 15.62
N ILE A 54 -1.98 -3.75 14.78
CA ILE A 54 -1.92 -5.22 14.85
C ILE A 54 -1.21 -5.66 16.13
N GLU A 55 -0.12 -4.99 16.52
CA GLU A 55 0.61 -5.27 17.75
C GLU A 55 -0.23 -4.99 18.99
N ASP A 56 -0.88 -3.83 19.08
CA ASP A 56 -1.80 -3.48 20.18
C ASP A 56 -2.97 -4.48 20.28
N GLY A 57 -3.56 -4.85 19.15
CA GLY A 57 -4.58 -5.90 19.09
C GLY A 57 -4.06 -7.25 19.59
N THR A 58 -2.84 -7.61 19.20
CA THR A 58 -2.16 -8.86 19.63
C THR A 58 -1.94 -8.87 21.13
N ASP A 59 -1.45 -7.78 21.72
CA ASP A 59 -1.22 -7.67 23.16
C ASP A 59 -2.53 -7.74 23.96
N LYS A 60 -3.59 -7.09 23.46
CA LYS A 60 -4.93 -7.16 24.07
C LYS A 60 -5.52 -8.56 24.03
N VAL A 61 -5.40 -9.28 22.92
CA VAL A 61 -5.87 -10.67 22.82
C VAL A 61 -4.99 -11.59 23.65
N LYS A 62 -3.69 -11.29 23.77
CA LYS A 62 -2.73 -12.20 24.38
C LYS A 62 -3.12 -12.59 25.80
N ASP A 63 -3.60 -11.62 26.57
CA ASP A 63 -3.97 -11.76 27.97
C ASP A 63 -5.49 -11.97 28.15
N CYS A 64 -6.24 -12.17 27.06
CA CYS A 64 -7.69 -12.33 27.07
C CYS A 64 -8.09 -13.83 27.11
N SER A 65 -8.64 -14.27 28.24
CA SER A 65 -9.14 -15.65 28.39
C SER A 65 -10.58 -15.85 27.91
N ASP A 66 -11.26 -14.79 27.46
CA ASP A 66 -12.64 -14.82 26.98
C ASP A 66 -12.66 -14.79 25.45
N PRO A 67 -13.04 -15.89 24.79
CA PRO A 67 -13.06 -15.98 23.33
C PRO A 67 -13.93 -14.90 22.68
N LYS A 68 -15.06 -14.52 23.28
CA LYS A 68 -15.94 -13.49 22.72
C LYS A 68 -15.25 -12.13 22.72
N LYS A 69 -14.58 -11.79 23.83
CA LYS A 69 -13.81 -10.55 23.92
C LYS A 69 -12.62 -10.57 22.96
N ALA A 70 -11.93 -11.70 22.81
CA ALA A 70 -10.86 -11.85 21.83
C ALA A 70 -11.36 -11.57 20.40
N PHE A 71 -12.51 -12.14 20.00
CA PHE A 71 -13.12 -11.85 18.71
C PHE A 71 -13.55 -10.38 18.55
N THR A 72 -14.07 -9.75 19.61
CA THR A 72 -14.36 -8.30 19.59
C THR A 72 -13.10 -7.48 19.34
N ILE A 73 -11.99 -7.78 20.04
CA ILE A 73 -10.72 -7.09 19.84
C ILE A 73 -10.21 -7.25 18.41
N MET A 74 -10.32 -8.45 17.82
CA MET A 74 -9.98 -8.66 16.41
C MET A 74 -10.82 -7.81 15.46
N ALA A 75 -12.14 -7.77 15.66
CA ALA A 75 -13.03 -6.99 14.81
C ALA A 75 -12.75 -5.49 14.92
N GLU A 76 -12.50 -4.99 16.13
CA GLU A 76 -12.11 -3.60 16.38
C GLU A 76 -10.76 -3.26 15.74
N THR A 77 -9.79 -4.17 15.84
CA THR A 77 -8.47 -4.01 15.20
C THR A 77 -8.61 -3.96 13.68
N SER A 78 -9.40 -4.87 13.08
CA SER A 78 -9.69 -4.85 11.63
C SER A 78 -10.31 -3.53 11.20
N LYS A 79 -11.31 -3.05 11.95
CA LYS A 79 -11.98 -1.77 11.67
C LYS A 79 -11.02 -0.58 11.79
N ALA A 80 -10.11 -0.61 12.74
CA ALA A 80 -9.11 0.44 12.90
C ALA A 80 -8.10 0.46 11.74
N ILE A 81 -7.71 -0.71 11.22
CA ILE A 81 -6.86 -0.84 10.03
C ILE A 81 -7.56 -0.30 8.79
N ASP A 82 -8.83 -0.69 8.58
CA ASP A 82 -9.63 -0.18 7.47
C ASP A 82 -9.75 1.34 7.54
N LYS A 83 -10.06 1.89 8.73
CA LYS A 83 -10.09 3.33 8.95
C LYS A 83 -8.75 4.02 8.69
N ALA A 84 -7.63 3.42 9.09
CA ALA A 84 -6.31 3.99 8.81
C ALA A 84 -6.02 4.08 7.30
N CYS A 85 -6.46 3.09 6.52
CA CYS A 85 -6.38 3.14 5.07
C CYS A 85 -7.30 4.22 4.48
N GLU A 86 -8.55 4.32 4.95
CA GLU A 86 -9.51 5.34 4.51
C GLU A 86 -9.00 6.76 4.79
N ASP A 87 -8.47 7.01 6.00
CA ASP A 87 -7.90 8.30 6.39
C ASP A 87 -6.69 8.67 5.51
N ALA A 88 -5.99 7.68 4.94
CA ALA A 88 -4.90 7.85 3.98
C ALA A 88 -5.37 7.89 2.51
N GLY A 89 -6.68 7.88 2.25
CA GLY A 89 -7.26 7.96 0.90
C GLY A 89 -7.12 6.67 0.08
N THR A 90 -6.97 5.52 0.72
CA THR A 90 -6.81 4.21 0.07
C THR A 90 -7.71 3.15 0.71
N SER A 91 -7.63 1.91 0.21
CA SER A 91 -8.22 0.72 0.84
C SER A 91 -7.12 -0.27 1.18
N LEU A 92 -7.34 -1.14 2.17
CA LEU A 92 -6.35 -2.16 2.54
C LEU A 92 -5.86 -3.00 1.32
N PRO A 93 -6.73 -3.52 0.43
CA PRO A 93 -6.26 -4.27 -0.74
C PRO A 93 -5.51 -3.43 -1.78
N ALA A 94 -5.84 -2.13 -1.91
CA ALA A 94 -5.14 -1.24 -2.83
C ALA A 94 -3.76 -0.87 -2.27
N TRP A 95 -3.69 -0.50 -1.00
CA TRP A 95 -2.45 -0.21 -0.28
C TRP A 95 -1.50 -1.42 -0.24
N LYS A 96 -2.00 -2.63 0.03
CA LYS A 96 -1.16 -3.84 0.00
C LYS A 96 -0.43 -4.05 -1.34
N LYS A 97 -0.99 -3.58 -2.46
CA LYS A 97 -0.37 -3.68 -3.79
C LYS A 97 0.72 -2.63 -4.04
N THR A 98 0.79 -1.59 -3.21
CA THR A 98 1.81 -0.53 -3.33
C THR A 98 3.05 -0.83 -2.47
N LEU A 99 2.94 -1.78 -1.53
CA LEU A 99 4.04 -2.20 -0.67
C LEU A 99 5.15 -2.91 -1.45
N SER A 100 6.37 -2.76 -0.95
CA SER A 100 7.49 -3.62 -1.31
C SER A 100 7.23 -5.06 -0.84
N ASP A 101 7.93 -6.04 -1.41
CA ASP A 101 7.82 -7.44 -0.97
C ASP A 101 8.20 -7.60 0.52
N ASP A 102 9.21 -6.86 0.98
CA ASP A 102 9.67 -6.89 2.37
C ASP A 102 8.62 -6.29 3.32
N ASP A 103 8.00 -5.17 2.96
CA ASP A 103 6.96 -4.54 3.79
C ASP A 103 5.66 -5.32 3.79
N LEU A 104 5.28 -5.90 2.64
CA LEU A 104 4.17 -6.82 2.55
C LEU A 104 4.41 -8.03 3.47
N LYS A 105 5.62 -8.58 3.46
CA LYS A 105 6.01 -9.67 4.35
C LYS A 105 5.93 -9.27 5.83
N ARG A 106 6.39 -8.07 6.21
CA ARG A 106 6.27 -7.55 7.58
C ARG A 106 4.80 -7.49 8.03
N TYR A 107 3.92 -6.97 7.17
CA TYR A 107 2.47 -6.93 7.43
C TYR A 107 1.87 -8.34 7.59
N GLU A 108 2.23 -9.28 6.71
CA GLU A 108 1.70 -10.64 6.72
C GLU A 108 2.19 -11.43 7.94
N ASP A 109 3.46 -11.29 8.31
CA ASP A 109 4.04 -11.92 9.50
C ASP A 109 3.37 -11.38 10.79
N ALA A 110 3.12 -10.06 10.88
CA ALA A 110 2.38 -9.46 11.99
C ALA A 110 0.93 -9.98 12.06
N THR A 111 0.23 -10.02 10.92
CA THR A 111 -1.14 -10.54 10.83
C THR A 111 -1.21 -12.02 11.22
N ALA A 112 -0.25 -12.83 10.79
CA ALA A 112 -0.16 -14.24 11.13
C ALA A 112 0.06 -14.45 12.64
N LYS A 113 0.95 -13.68 13.25
CA LYS A 113 1.17 -13.68 14.71
C LYS A 113 -0.11 -13.32 15.46
N PHE A 114 -0.84 -12.31 15.00
CA PHE A 114 -2.10 -11.91 15.61
C PHE A 114 -3.14 -13.04 15.55
N GLN A 115 -3.32 -13.66 14.38
CA GLN A 115 -4.25 -14.77 14.20
C GLN A 115 -3.87 -16.00 15.02
N GLN A 116 -2.59 -16.33 15.15
CA GLN A 116 -2.12 -17.42 16.02
C GLN A 116 -2.41 -17.11 17.49
N THR A 117 -2.25 -15.85 17.90
CA THR A 117 -2.55 -15.38 19.25
C THR A 117 -4.04 -15.46 19.60
N VAL A 118 -4.93 -15.50 18.62
CA VAL A 118 -6.37 -15.71 18.87
C VAL A 118 -6.71 -17.19 19.01
N LYS A 119 -5.99 -18.07 18.31
CA LYS A 119 -6.28 -19.52 18.23
C LYS A 119 -5.84 -20.33 19.46
N LYS A 120 -5.12 -19.71 20.40
CA LYS A 120 -4.71 -20.33 21.66
C LYS A 120 -5.88 -20.50 22.61
#